data_AF-A0A1E9BSH4-F1
#
_entry.id   AF-A0A1E9BSH4-F1
#
_cell.length_a   1.000
_cell.length_b   1.000
_cell.length_c   1.000
_cell.angle_alpha   90.00
_cell.angle_beta   90.00
_cell.angle_gamma   90.00
#
_symmetry.space_group_name_H-M   'P 1'
#
loop_
_entity.id
_entity.type
_entity.pdbx_description
1 polymer ?
#
loop_
_entity_poly.entity_id
_entity_poly.type
_entity_poly.pdbx_seq_one_letter_code
_entity_poly.pdbx_strand_id
1 'polypeptide(L)' 'MKKLWKVWFSKRRHIYMEIARKYRSTPWKVYHLGHGGRGKTPKDMKILEELQQRGIISYIYPW' A
#
# COMPACT_ATOMS: atom_id res chain seq x y z
N MET A 1 -11.20 -6.09 -13.53
CA MET A 1 -10.88 -4.66 -13.80
C MET A 1 -11.36 -3.65 -12.74
N LYS A 2 -12.44 -3.88 -11.97
CA LYS A 2 -13.00 -2.91 -10.99
C LYS A 2 -12.05 -2.44 -9.86
N LYS A 3 -11.00 -3.20 -9.53
CA LYS A 3 -10.12 -2.96 -8.38
C LYS A 3 -9.06 -1.86 -8.57
N LEU A 4 -8.59 -1.66 -9.81
CA LEU A 4 -7.56 -0.66 -10.10
C LEU A 4 -8.10 0.78 -10.01
N TRP A 5 -9.37 1.00 -10.39
CA TRP A 5 -10.04 2.30 -10.32
C TRP A 5 -9.99 2.92 -8.92
N LYS A 6 -10.03 2.09 -7.86
CA LYS A 6 -9.89 2.57 -6.48
C LYS A 6 -8.54 3.26 -6.22
N VAL A 7 -7.47 2.79 -6.86
CA VAL A 7 -6.16 3.45 -6.81
C VAL A 7 -6.21 4.76 -7.59
N TRP A 8 -6.78 4.73 -8.80
CA TRP A 8 -6.81 5.87 -9.73
C TRP A 8 -7.65 7.05 -9.23
N PHE A 9 -8.73 6.79 -8.49
CA PHE A 9 -9.57 7.81 -7.85
C PHE A 9 -9.10 8.22 -6.45
N SER A 10 -8.09 7.57 -5.89
CA SER A 10 -7.57 7.98 -4.59
C SER A 10 -6.82 9.31 -4.69
N LYS A 11 -7.13 10.26 -3.80
CA LYS A 11 -6.39 11.53 -3.66
C LYS A 11 -4.88 11.28 -3.41
N ARG A 12 -4.53 10.14 -2.83
CA ARG A 12 -3.14 9.76 -2.47
C ARG A 12 -2.48 8.81 -3.49
N ARG A 13 -3.01 8.72 -4.73
CA ARG A 13 -2.52 7.76 -5.75
C ARG A 13 -1.02 7.84 -6.02
N HIS A 14 -0.45 9.04 -6.00
CA HIS A 14 0.97 9.27 -6.29
C HIS A 14 1.87 8.53 -5.29
N ILE A 15 1.48 8.52 -4.00
CA ILE A 15 2.20 7.81 -2.93
C ILE A 15 2.17 6.30 -3.18
N TYR A 16 1.00 5.74 -3.51
CA TYR A 16 0.89 4.31 -3.81
C TYR A 16 1.73 3.90 -5.03
N MET A 17 1.80 4.75 -6.05
CA MET A 17 2.63 4.51 -7.23
C MET A 17 4.13 4.59 -6.92
N GLU A 18 4.55 5.55 -6.11
CA GLU A 18 5.94 5.73 -5.70
C GLU A 18 6.44 4.53 -4.88
N ILE A 19 5.68 4.12 -3.87
CA ILE A 19 5.99 2.94 -3.04
C ILE A 19 6.00 1.68 -3.91
N ALA A 20 5.03 1.54 -4.83
CA ALA A 20 4.98 0.40 -5.74
C ALA A 20 6.22 0.30 -6.62
N ARG A 21 6.70 1.43 -7.16
CA ARG A 21 7.95 1.49 -7.92
C ARG A 21 9.16 1.10 -7.07
N LYS A 22 9.28 1.68 -5.87
CA LYS A 22 10.39 1.42 -4.93
C LYS A 22 10.54 -0.07 -4.57
N TYR A 23 9.43 -0.74 -4.29
CA TYR A 23 9.43 -2.15 -3.88
C TYR A 23 9.16 -3.14 -5.01
N ARG A 24 9.17 -2.72 -6.28
CA ARG A 24 8.81 -3.57 -7.44
C ARG A 24 7.51 -4.35 -7.17
N SER A 25 6.50 -3.62 -6.74
CA SER A 25 5.15 -4.11 -6.42
C SER A 25 4.13 -3.45 -7.33
N THR A 26 2.86 -3.85 -7.22
CA THR A 26 1.78 -3.18 -7.97
C THR A 26 1.14 -2.10 -7.10
N PRO A 27 0.71 -0.97 -7.68
CA PRO A 27 -0.02 0.07 -6.94
C PRO A 27 -1.26 -0.48 -6.24
N TRP A 28 -1.91 -1.48 -6.85
CA TRP A 28 -3.04 -2.18 -6.23
C TRP A 28 -2.65 -2.92 -4.95
N LYS A 29 -1.50 -3.62 -4.94
CA LYS A 29 -1.02 -4.34 -3.74
C LYS A 29 -0.72 -3.36 -2.61
N VAL A 30 -0.06 -2.24 -2.91
CA VAL A 30 0.23 -1.19 -1.91
C VAL A 30 -1.06 -0.58 -1.36
N TYR A 31 -2.00 -0.24 -2.25
CA TYR A 31 -3.33 0.23 -1.86
C TYR A 31 -4.04 -0.81 -0.97
N HIS A 32 -4.03 -2.08 -1.37
CA HIS A 32 -4.68 -3.13 -0.59
C HIS A 32 -4.11 -3.23 0.83
N LEU A 33 -2.77 -3.19 0.98
CA LEU A 33 -2.10 -3.18 2.29
C LEU A 33 -2.50 -1.95 3.13
N GLY A 34 -2.51 -0.75 2.53
CA GLY A 34 -2.93 0.48 3.20
C GLY A 34 -4.43 0.54 3.58
N HIS A 35 -5.23 -0.39 3.07
CA HIS A 35 -6.67 -0.48 3.34
C HIS A 35 -7.06 -1.78 4.06
N GLY A 36 -6.14 -2.33 4.88
CA GLY A 36 -6.40 -3.50 5.74
C GLY A 36 -6.07 -4.85 5.12
N GLY A 37 -5.35 -4.88 4.01
CA GLY A 37 -4.81 -6.10 3.44
C GLY A 37 -3.70 -6.69 4.29
N ARG A 38 -3.68 -8.02 4.43
CA ARG A 38 -2.64 -8.74 5.19
C ARG A 38 -1.30 -8.75 4.46
N GLY A 39 -0.25 -8.33 5.14
CA GLY A 39 1.13 -8.50 4.69
C GLY A 39 1.58 -9.94 4.92
N LYS A 40 2.00 -10.64 3.86
CA LYS A 40 2.38 -12.06 3.94
C LYS A 40 3.88 -12.30 3.78
N THR A 41 4.62 -11.27 3.38
CA THR A 41 6.03 -11.36 3.02
C THR A 41 6.83 -10.26 3.72
N PRO A 42 8.15 -10.43 3.93
CA PRO A 42 8.99 -9.36 4.45
C PRO A 42 8.91 -8.08 3.61
N LYS A 43 8.69 -8.21 2.29
CA LYS A 43 8.46 -7.09 1.39
C LYS A 43 7.16 -6.34 1.69
N ASP A 44 6.08 -7.07 1.99
CA ASP A 44 4.81 -6.46 2.36
C ASP A 44 4.93 -5.70 3.69
N MET A 45 5.72 -6.21 4.64
CA MET A 45 5.99 -5.52 5.91
C MET A 45 6.73 -4.19 5.69
N LYS A 46 7.77 -4.17 4.85
CA LYS A 46 8.46 -2.91 4.48
C LYS A 46 7.52 -1.90 3.81
N ILE A 47 6.57 -2.39 3.00
CA ILE A 47 5.55 -1.53 2.40
C ILE A 47 4.60 -0.95 3.47
N LEU A 48 4.18 -1.77 4.44
CA LEU A 48 3.32 -1.33 5.55
C LEU A 48 4.02 -0.32 6.45
N GLU A 49 5.29 -0.53 6.78
CA GLU A 49 6.13 0.42 7.53
C GLU A 49 6.23 1.78 6.81
N GLU A 50 6.48 1.78 5.51
CA GLU A 50 6.55 3.03 4.75
C GLU A 50 5.19 3.73 4.63
N LEU A 51 4.10 2.97 4.52
CA LEU A 51 2.74 3.52 4.58
C LEU A 51 2.45 4.17 5.94
N GLN A 52 2.96 3.60 7.04
CA GLN A 52 2.84 4.16 8.38
C GLN A 52 3.68 5.43 8.53
N GLN A 53 4.95 5.40 8.10
CA GLN A 53 5.86 6.55 8.13
C GLN A 53 5.32 7.75 7.35
N ARG A 54 4.63 7.50 6.22
CA ARG A 54 4.00 8.55 5.41
C ARG A 54 2.61 8.97 5.92
N GLY A 55 2.16 8.47 7.08
CA GLY A 55 0.86 8.80 7.67
C GLY A 55 -0.35 8.31 6.87
N ILE A 56 -0.17 7.28 6.04
CA ILE A 56 -1.27 6.68 5.27
C ILE A 56 -2.11 5.75 6.14
N ILE A 57 -1.43 4.99 7.00
CA ILE A 57 -2.04 4.14 8.03
C ILE A 57 -1.48 4.54 9.39
N SER A 58 -2.28 4.37 10.44
CA SER A 58 -1.85 4.65 11.81
C SER A 58 -1.12 3.47 12.45
N TYR A 59 -1.55 2.24 12.14
CA TYR A 59 -1.05 1.02 12.79
C TYR A 59 -0.89 -0.12 11.80
N ILE A 60 0.12 -0.96 12.04
CA ILE A 60 0.33 -2.22 11.33
C ILE A 60 -0.22 -3.34 12.21
N TYR A 61 -1.30 -3.97 11.77
CA TYR A 61 -1.87 -5.07 12.51
C TYR A 61 -1.01 -6.34 12.39
N PRO A 62 -0.66 -7.01 13.50
CA PRO A 62 0.20 -8.19 13.48
C PRO A 62 -0.52 -9.48 13.02
N TRP A 63 -1.82 -9.43 12.70
CA TRP A 63 -2.65 -10.60 12.38
C TRP A 63 -3.14 -10.67 10.95
#